data_AF-A0A6D2XZH7-F1
#
_entry.id   AF-A0A6D2XZH7-F1
#
_cell.length_a   1.000
_cell.length_b   1.000
_cell.length_c   1.000
_cell.angle_alpha   90.00
_cell.angle_beta   90.00
_cell.angle_gamma   90.00
#
_symmetry.space_group_name_H-M   'P 1'
#
loop_
_entity.id
_entity.type
_entity.pdbx_description
1 polymer ?
#
loop_
_entity_poly.entity_id
_entity_poly.type
_entity_poly.pdbx_seq_one_letter_code
_entity_poly.pdbx_strand_id
1 'polypeptide(L)'
;MDSIEKDWCDWAMISRPYSTLRDCLEHFAELFDLGFPNPLAERIIFETHQIHFANCSLVQPTFSDPPEDVLLAMIIAPICLIPFLITLVVWRSKDSEAQA
;
A
#
# COMPACT_ATOMS: atom_id res chain seq x y z
N MET A 1 -14.77 -9.81 19.66
CA MET A 1 -14.16 -10.20 18.36
C MET A 1 -14.56 -11.61 17.95
N ASP A 2 -15.18 -12.39 18.83
CA ASP A 2 -15.54 -13.80 18.60
C ASP A 2 -16.52 -14.02 17.44
N SER A 3 -17.43 -13.08 17.18
CA SER A 3 -18.40 -13.19 16.07
C SER A 3 -17.76 -13.10 14.67
N ILE A 4 -16.49 -12.72 14.56
CA ILE A 4 -15.75 -12.54 13.30
C ILE A 4 -14.44 -13.34 13.26
N GLU A 5 -14.34 -14.43 14.02
CA GLU A 5 -13.12 -15.24 14.14
C GLU A 5 -12.52 -15.67 12.79
N LYS A 6 -13.37 -16.02 11.82
CA LYS A 6 -12.93 -16.45 10.48
C LYS A 6 -12.30 -15.31 9.67
N ASP A 7 -12.60 -14.07 10.02
CA ASP A 7 -12.23 -12.87 9.26
C ASP A 7 -11.19 -12.01 10.01
N TRP A 8 -10.55 -12.54 11.06
CA TRP A 8 -9.56 -11.80 11.85
C TRP A 8 -8.38 -11.26 11.03
N CYS A 9 -8.04 -11.90 9.91
CA CYS A 9 -6.95 -11.46 9.03
C CYS A 9 -7.41 -10.54 7.89
N ASP A 10 -8.70 -10.23 7.80
CA ASP A 10 -9.21 -9.24 6.85
C ASP A 10 -9.32 -7.87 7.53
N TRP A 11 -8.41 -6.96 7.16
CA TRP A 11 -8.40 -5.59 7.68
C TRP A 11 -9.74 -4.86 7.45
N ALA A 12 -10.44 -5.13 6.34
CA ALA A 12 -11.74 -4.51 6.09
C ALA A 12 -12.77 -4.87 7.17
N MET A 13 -12.72 -6.11 7.66
CA MET A 13 -13.63 -6.64 8.67
C MET A 13 -13.25 -6.19 10.09
N ILE A 14 -11.95 -6.14 10.40
CA ILE A 14 -11.47 -5.79 11.75
C ILE A 14 -11.22 -4.29 11.97
N SER A 15 -11.15 -3.47 10.91
CA SER A 15 -10.80 -2.04 11.00
C SER A 15 -11.69 -1.27 11.98
N ARG A 16 -13.01 -1.53 11.96
CA ARG A 16 -13.98 -0.88 12.86
C ARG A 16 -13.75 -1.24 14.33
N PRO A 17 -13.82 -2.51 14.77
CA PRO A 17 -13.61 -2.85 16.18
C PRO A 17 -12.20 -2.49 16.66
N TYR A 18 -11.18 -2.57 15.80
CA TYR A 18 -9.82 -2.16 16.16
C TYR A 18 -9.70 -0.64 16.36
N SER A 19 -10.36 0.16 15.51
CA SER A 19 -10.44 1.61 15.72
C SER A 19 -11.15 1.94 17.03
N THR A 20 -12.26 1.27 17.33
CA THR A 20 -12.98 1.46 18.61
C THR A 20 -12.09 1.14 19.81
N LEU A 21 -11.26 0.09 19.73
CA LEU A 21 -10.28 -0.21 20.78
C LEU A 21 -9.26 0.92 20.93
N ARG A 22 -8.67 1.39 19.81
CA ARG A 22 -7.72 2.51 19.82
C ARG A 22 -8.35 3.77 20.44
N ASP A 23 -9.53 4.15 19.97
CA ASP A 23 -10.22 5.36 20.41
C ASP A 23 -10.59 5.26 21.91
N CYS A 24 -10.93 4.06 22.40
CA CYS A 24 -11.16 3.79 23.81
C CYS A 24 -9.87 3.99 24.64
N LEU A 25 -8.73 3.45 24.17
CA LEU A 25 -7.44 3.62 24.84
C LEU A 25 -6.98 5.07 24.87
N GLU A 26 -7.17 5.80 23.76
CA GLU A 26 -6.88 7.23 23.66
C GLU A 26 -7.77 8.04 24.60
N HIS A 27 -9.09 7.79 24.61
CA HIS A 27 -10.03 8.47 25.50
C HIS A 27 -9.70 8.25 26.99
N PHE A 28 -9.35 7.03 27.39
CA PHE A 28 -8.93 6.77 28.77
C PHE A 28 -7.59 7.42 29.09
N ALA A 29 -6.64 7.49 28.15
CA ALA A 29 -5.40 8.22 28.37
C ALA A 29 -5.70 9.71 28.64
N GLU A 30 -6.55 10.33 27.83
CA GLU A 30 -7.00 11.72 28.04
C GLU A 30 -7.71 11.91 29.39
N LEU A 31 -8.63 11.02 29.76
CA LEU A 31 -9.40 11.10 31.02
C LEU A 31 -8.50 11.09 32.26
N PHE A 32 -7.34 10.43 32.18
CA PHE A 32 -6.38 10.30 33.27
C PHE A 32 -5.14 11.21 33.10
N ASP A 33 -5.17 12.19 32.18
CA ASP A 33 -4.05 13.08 31.86
C ASP A 33 -2.74 12.32 31.51
N LEU A 34 -2.87 11.20 30.81
CA LEU A 34 -1.77 10.38 30.30
C LEU A 34 -1.54 10.64 28.82
N GLY A 35 -0.29 10.50 28.38
CA GLY A 35 0.03 10.52 26.94
C GLY A 35 -0.48 9.27 26.22
N PHE A 36 -0.78 9.40 24.94
CA PHE A 36 -1.01 8.28 24.01
C PHE A 36 -0.04 8.38 22.83
N PRO A 37 0.62 7.29 22.40
CA PRO A 37 0.59 5.95 22.99
C PRO A 37 1.31 5.86 24.35
N ASN A 38 1.02 4.82 25.14
CA ASN A 38 1.64 4.54 26.44
C ASN A 38 1.78 3.03 26.70
N PRO A 39 2.53 2.59 27.74
CA PRO A 39 2.79 1.17 27.99
C PRO A 39 1.53 0.31 28.25
N LEU A 40 0.44 0.92 28.74
CA LEU A 40 -0.82 0.20 28.92
C LEU A 40 -1.48 -0.07 27.56
N ALA A 41 -1.54 0.94 26.69
CA ALA A 41 -2.03 0.79 25.32
C ALA A 41 -1.20 -0.23 24.54
N GLU A 42 0.13 -0.19 24.64
CA GLU A 42 1.02 -1.17 24.02
C GLU A 42 0.70 -2.60 24.47
N ARG A 43 0.56 -2.84 25.78
CA ARG A 43 0.23 -4.17 26.30
C ARG A 43 -1.09 -4.69 25.76
N ILE A 44 -2.14 -3.88 25.81
CA ILE A 44 -3.48 -4.28 25.35
C ILE A 44 -3.49 -4.56 23.84
N ILE A 45 -2.82 -3.71 23.05
CA ILE A 45 -2.68 -3.94 21.61
C ILE A 45 -1.89 -5.24 21.37
N PHE A 46 -0.79 -5.46 22.07
CA PHE A 46 0.03 -6.67 21.89
C PHE A 46 -0.74 -7.95 22.24
N GLU A 47 -1.46 -7.97 23.36
CA GLU A 47 -2.36 -9.07 23.73
C GLU A 47 -3.44 -9.31 22.67
N THR A 48 -4.04 -8.24 22.14
CA THR A 48 -5.03 -8.33 21.04
C THR A 48 -4.42 -9.01 19.82
N HIS A 49 -3.19 -8.65 19.44
CA HIS A 49 -2.46 -9.29 18.33
C HIS A 49 -2.16 -10.76 18.60
N GLN A 50 -1.73 -11.12 19.81
CA GLN A 50 -1.43 -12.50 20.17
C GLN A 50 -2.68 -13.40 20.20
N ILE A 51 -3.83 -12.88 20.62
CA ILE A 51 -5.05 -13.67 20.73
C ILE A 51 -5.77 -13.77 19.38
N HIS A 52 -5.88 -12.66 18.65
CA HIS A 52 -6.74 -12.59 17.46
C HIS A 52 -5.96 -12.64 16.14
N PHE A 53 -4.69 -12.22 16.11
CA PHE A 53 -3.96 -12.03 14.85
C PHE A 53 -2.70 -12.90 14.72
N ALA A 54 -2.44 -13.82 15.66
CA ALA A 54 -1.22 -14.64 15.69
C ALA A 54 -1.00 -15.48 14.42
N ASN A 55 -2.07 -15.88 13.74
CA ASN A 55 -2.02 -16.68 12.51
C ASN A 55 -2.19 -15.85 11.23
N CYS A 56 -2.25 -14.52 11.34
CA CYS A 56 -2.38 -13.67 10.17
C CYS A 56 -1.01 -13.46 9.50
N SER A 57 -0.91 -13.86 8.24
CA SER A 57 0.26 -13.54 7.43
C SER A 57 0.14 -12.11 6.92
N LEU A 58 1.11 -11.26 7.29
CA LEU A 58 1.24 -9.94 6.70
C LEU A 58 1.73 -10.10 5.25
N VAL A 59 0.80 -10.11 4.30
CA VAL A 59 1.14 -9.84 2.90
C VAL A 59 1.36 -8.35 2.81
N GLN A 60 2.54 -7.90 3.23
CA GLN A 60 2.92 -6.52 3.03
C GLN A 60 3.10 -6.34 1.52
N PRO A 61 2.28 -5.55 0.82
CA PRO A 61 2.70 -5.04 -0.47
C PRO A 61 3.95 -4.23 -0.16
N THR A 62 5.10 -4.82 -0.46
CA THR A 62 6.36 -4.12 -0.35
C THR A 62 6.25 -2.97 -1.34
N PHE A 63 6.13 -1.74 -0.84
CA PHE A 63 6.44 -0.53 -1.61
C PHE A 63 7.94 -0.53 -1.86
N SER A 64 8.36 -1.46 -2.70
CA SER A 64 9.72 -1.66 -3.14
C SER A 64 9.79 -1.27 -4.59
N ASP A 65 10.90 -0.64 -4.94
CA ASP A 65 11.21 -0.41 -6.33
C ASP A 65 11.22 -1.74 -7.10
N PRO A 66 10.80 -1.73 -8.37
CA PRO A 66 10.95 -2.90 -9.23
C PRO A 66 12.44 -3.26 -9.36
N PRO A 67 12.78 -4.51 -9.69
CA PRO A 67 14.15 -4.92 -9.98
C PRO A 67 14.85 -3.97 -10.96
N GLU A 68 16.13 -3.67 -10.73
CA GLU A 68 16.87 -2.63 -11.46
C GLU A 68 16.88 -2.87 -12.97
N ASP A 69 16.95 -4.12 -13.41
CA ASP A 69 16.90 -4.53 -14.82
C ASP A 69 15.54 -4.25 -15.47
N VAL A 70 14.45 -4.52 -14.75
CA VAL A 70 13.08 -4.20 -15.19
C VAL A 70 12.88 -2.70 -15.25
N LEU A 71 13.33 -1.98 -14.22
CA LEU A 71 13.27 -0.52 -14.18
C LEU A 71 14.03 0.11 -15.35
N LEU A 72 15.25 -0.35 -15.61
CA LEU A 72 16.08 0.12 -16.71
C LEU A 72 15.40 -0.14 -18.06
N ALA A 73 14.84 -1.34 -18.27
CA ALA A 73 14.11 -1.67 -19.49
C ALA A 73 12.89 -0.74 -19.68
N MET A 74 12.13 -0.47 -18.63
CA MET A 74 11.00 0.46 -18.66
C MET A 74 11.41 1.90 -18.99
N ILE A 75 12.61 2.33 -18.57
CA ILE A 75 13.15 3.66 -18.89
C ILE A 75 13.66 3.73 -20.34
N ILE A 76 14.41 2.72 -20.79
CA ILE A 76 15.02 2.72 -22.13
C ILE A 76 13.96 2.53 -23.22
N ALA A 77 12.93 1.70 -23.00
CA ALA A 77 11.89 1.43 -23.98
C ALA A 77 11.24 2.69 -24.60
N PRO A 78 10.72 3.66 -23.82
CA PRO A 78 10.16 4.89 -24.38
C PRO A 78 11.24 5.77 -25.04
N ILE A 79 12.46 5.82 -24.49
CA ILE A 79 13.58 6.60 -25.07
C ILE A 79 13.92 6.09 -26.48
N CYS A 80 13.88 4.78 -26.71
CA CYS A 80 14.12 4.19 -28.02
C CYS A 80 12.91 4.32 -28.96
N LEU A 81 11.69 4.21 -28.45
CA LEU A 81 10.47 4.28 -29.25
C LEU A 81 10.18 5.68 -29.80
N ILE A 82 10.42 6.73 -29.01
CA ILE A 82 10.16 8.11 -29.42
C ILE A 82 10.88 8.50 -30.72
N PRO A 83 12.21 8.39 -30.86
CA PRO A 83 12.91 8.76 -32.10
C PRO A 83 12.50 7.87 -33.27
N PHE A 84 12.24 6.58 -33.04
CA PHE A 84 11.73 5.69 -34.07
C PHE A 84 10.39 6.18 -34.63
N LEU A 85 9.43 6.49 -33.76
CA LEU A 85 8.12 7.01 -34.17
C LEU A 85 8.25 8.37 -34.86
N ILE A 86 9.10 9.29 -34.36
CA ILE A 86 9.36 10.59 -34.99
C ILE A 86 9.87 10.39 -36.44
N THR A 87 10.87 9.54 -36.64
CA THR A 87 11.41 9.28 -37.99
C THR A 87 10.36 8.68 -38.92
N LEU A 88 9.53 7.76 -38.43
CA LEU A 88 8.43 7.20 -39.20
C LEU A 88 7.38 8.24 -39.60
N VAL A 89 7.01 9.13 -38.68
CA VAL A 89 6.04 10.21 -38.94
C VAL A 89 6.61 11.18 -39.97
N VAL A 90 7.86 11.62 -39.83
CA VAL A 90 8.53 12.52 -40.79
C VAL A 90 8.63 11.88 -42.16
N TRP A 91 8.94 10.58 -42.23
CA TRP A 91 9.01 9.89 -43.51
C TRP A 91 7.65 9.82 -44.19
N ARG A 92 6.60 9.45 -43.44
CA ARG A 92 5.23 9.39 -43.96
C ARG A 92 4.68 10.76 -44.37
N SER A 93 4.97 11.82 -43.62
CA SER A 93 4.53 13.16 -43.99
C SER A 93 5.18 13.63 -45.29
N LYS A 94 6.46 13.31 -45.49
CA LYS A 94 7.17 13.66 -46.73
C LYS A 94 6.65 12.89 -47.94
N ASP A 95 6.33 11.61 -47.78
CA ASP A 95 5.71 10.80 -48.85
C ASP A 95 4.30 11.31 -49.21
N SER A 96 3.52 11.78 -48.22
CA SER A 96 2.22 12.42 -48.46
C SER A 96 2.31 13.78 -49.16
N GLU A 97 3.30 14.62 -48.83
CA GLU A 97 3.55 15.89 -49.52
C GLU A 97 4.03 15.69 -50.96
N ALA A 98 4.77 14.61 -51.25
CA ALA A 98 5.23 14.30 -52.60
C ALA A 98 4.12 13.71 -53.51
N GLN A 99 2.98 13.31 -52.95
CA GLN A 99 1.83 12.76 -53.67
C GLN A 99 0.65 13.74 -53.81
N ALA A 100 0.74 14.93 -53.21
CA ALA A 100 -0.22 16.04 -53.38
C ALA A 100 0.24 17.01 -54.47
#